data_AF-A0A933VRD1-F1
#
_entry.id   AF-A0A933VRD1-F1
#
_cell.length_a   1.000
_cell.length_b   1.000
_cell.length_c   1.000
_cell.angle_alpha   90.00
_cell.angle_beta   90.00
_cell.angle_gamma   90.00
#
_symmetry.space_group_name_H-M   'P 1'
#
loop_
_entity.id
_entity.type
_entity.pdbx_description
1 polymer ?
#
loop_
_entity_poly.entity_id
_entity_poly.type
_entity_poly.pdbx_seq_one_letter_code
_entity_poly.pdbx_strand_id
1 'polypeptide(L)'
;MTSGKNPKPSGAAADAGGGVAPAEKKPRANRAKKTVQPDPAATTDVLFRLQAHPDVREIALVGEFNGWSQEAHRMERTGDIFEITVPLERGRSYRYRYLVDGQHWENDWNADGYVPNEFGSDDSVRVV
;
A
#
# COMPACT_ATOMS: atom_id res chain seq x y z
N MET A 1 -4.78 -1.75 -42.13
CA MET A 1 -4.44 -2.86 -41.22
C MET A 1 -5.54 -2.96 -40.16
N THR A 2 -6.05 -4.19 -39.97
CA THR A 2 -6.92 -4.71 -38.89
C THR A 2 -6.36 -4.34 -37.50
N SER A 3 -7.05 -4.15 -36.37
CA SER A 3 -8.34 -4.56 -35.76
C SER A 3 -8.65 -3.48 -34.69
N GLY A 4 -9.84 -3.20 -34.18
CA GLY A 4 -11.06 -3.97 -33.99
C GLY A 4 -11.50 -3.83 -32.53
N LYS A 5 -12.68 -3.20 -32.30
CA LYS A 5 -13.68 -3.37 -31.22
C LYS A 5 -13.16 -3.44 -29.75
N ASN A 6 -13.74 -2.77 -28.75
CA ASN A 6 -15.14 -2.50 -28.48
C ASN A 6 -15.24 -1.48 -27.30
N PRO A 7 -16.32 -0.67 -27.21
CA PRO A 7 -16.53 0.30 -26.14
C PRO A 7 -17.18 -0.33 -24.91
N LYS A 8 -17.10 0.33 -23.74
CA LYS A 8 -18.14 0.20 -22.72
C LYS A 8 -18.40 1.52 -21.97
N PRO A 9 -19.66 1.78 -21.57
CA PRO A 9 -20.16 3.13 -21.29
C PRO A 9 -20.56 3.36 -19.82
N SER A 10 -20.80 4.65 -19.53
CA SER A 10 -21.89 5.25 -18.72
C SER A 10 -22.04 4.91 -17.24
N GLY A 11 -22.20 5.97 -16.44
CA GLY A 11 -22.87 5.93 -15.14
C GLY A 11 -22.73 7.24 -14.36
N ALA A 12 -23.73 8.12 -14.46
CA ALA A 12 -23.84 9.41 -13.79
C ALA A 12 -24.71 9.36 -12.51
N ALA A 13 -24.59 10.42 -11.69
CA ALA A 13 -25.52 10.94 -10.66
C ALA A 13 -25.58 10.15 -9.32
N ALA A 14 -25.93 10.69 -8.14
CA ALA A 14 -26.63 11.92 -7.74
C ALA A 14 -26.35 12.27 -6.24
N ASP A 15 -26.86 13.44 -5.81
CA ASP A 15 -26.80 14.09 -4.50
C ASP A 15 -27.90 13.63 -3.49
N ALA A 16 -27.73 14.04 -2.21
CA ALA A 16 -28.72 14.24 -1.11
C ALA A 16 -29.05 13.13 -0.08
N GLY A 17 -28.85 13.47 1.23
CA GLY A 17 -29.95 13.46 2.24
C GLY A 17 -29.99 12.39 3.36
N GLY A 18 -29.53 12.76 4.57
CA GLY A 18 -30.21 12.65 5.90
C GLY A 18 -30.67 11.31 6.53
N GLY A 19 -30.32 11.11 7.83
CA GLY A 19 -31.28 10.62 8.84
C GLY A 19 -30.97 9.38 9.71
N VAL A 20 -30.75 9.63 11.02
CA VAL A 20 -31.20 8.91 12.25
C VAL A 20 -30.63 7.53 12.67
N ALA A 21 -30.28 7.42 13.97
CA ALA A 21 -30.01 6.19 14.76
C ALA A 21 -31.35 5.56 15.28
N PRO A 22 -31.44 4.33 15.90
CA PRO A 22 -30.73 3.92 17.13
C PRO A 22 -30.43 2.38 17.29
N ALA A 23 -30.02 2.00 18.52
CA ALA A 23 -29.43 0.75 19.03
C ALA A 23 -30.23 -0.58 18.92
N GLU A 24 -29.55 -1.74 19.03
CA GLU A 24 -29.74 -2.76 20.11
C GLU A 24 -29.04 -4.15 19.89
N LYS A 25 -28.51 -4.69 21.01
CA LYS A 25 -28.44 -6.11 21.47
C LYS A 25 -27.47 -7.15 20.86
N LYS A 26 -26.53 -7.61 21.70
CA LYS A 26 -25.77 -8.89 21.61
C LYS A 26 -26.68 -10.13 21.76
N PRO A 27 -26.31 -11.25 21.13
CA PRO A 27 -26.38 -12.56 21.80
C PRO A 27 -25.04 -13.34 21.76
N ARG A 28 -24.94 -14.33 22.67
CA ARG A 28 -23.80 -15.22 22.93
C ARG A 28 -23.74 -16.41 21.96
N ALA A 29 -22.50 -16.74 21.57
CA ALA A 29 -21.87 -18.03 21.23
C ALA A 29 -22.70 -19.16 20.58
N ASN A 30 -22.32 -19.52 19.34
CA ASN A 30 -22.48 -20.87 18.79
C ASN A 30 -21.11 -21.39 18.28
N ARG A 31 -20.67 -22.53 18.83
CA ARG A 31 -19.45 -23.25 18.45
C ARG A 31 -19.65 -23.93 17.08
N ALA A 32 -18.90 -23.51 16.06
CA ALA A 32 -18.83 -24.19 14.77
C ALA A 32 -17.37 -24.33 14.30
N LYS A 33 -16.98 -25.58 14.07
CA LYS A 33 -15.88 -26.14 13.26
C LYS A 33 -14.67 -25.23 12.93
N LYS A 34 -13.53 -25.70 13.44
CA LYS A 34 -12.14 -25.36 13.15
C LYS A 34 -11.85 -25.20 11.65
N THR A 35 -11.94 -23.97 11.15
CA THR A 35 -11.14 -23.48 10.03
C THR A 35 -10.07 -22.63 10.69
N VAL A 36 -8.82 -23.10 10.76
CA VAL A 36 -7.70 -22.21 11.09
C VAL A 36 -7.50 -21.35 9.85
N GLN A 37 -8.29 -20.28 9.74
CA GLN A 37 -7.91 -19.14 8.91
C GLN A 37 -6.60 -18.62 9.55
N PRO A 38 -5.52 -18.39 8.80
CA PRO A 38 -4.34 -17.73 9.36
C PRO A 38 -4.84 -16.45 10.03
N ASP A 39 -4.40 -16.18 11.26
CA ASP A 39 -4.86 -15.01 12.01
C ASP A 39 -4.64 -13.77 11.15
N PRO A 40 -5.70 -13.10 10.63
CA PRO A 40 -5.54 -11.96 9.71
C PRO A 40 -4.91 -10.75 10.40
N ALA A 41 -4.62 -10.85 11.71
CA ALA A 41 -3.91 -9.87 12.51
C ALA A 41 -2.41 -10.18 12.69
N ALA A 42 -1.88 -11.25 12.11
CA ALA A 42 -0.47 -11.60 12.26
C ALA A 42 0.40 -10.72 11.34
N THR A 43 1.04 -9.70 11.91
CA THR A 43 2.02 -8.87 11.20
C THR A 43 3.33 -9.63 10.95
N THR A 44 4.00 -9.35 9.83
CA THR A 44 5.37 -9.78 9.54
C THR A 44 6.26 -8.57 9.33
N ASP A 45 7.50 -8.68 9.75
CA ASP A 45 8.52 -7.71 9.43
C ASP A 45 8.89 -7.84 7.94
N VAL A 46 8.67 -6.76 7.20
CA VAL A 46 9.02 -6.66 5.79
C VAL A 46 10.15 -5.66 5.64
N LEU A 47 11.25 -6.13 5.05
CA LEU A 47 12.43 -5.33 4.79
C LEU A 47 12.33 -4.67 3.41
N PHE A 48 12.37 -3.34 3.41
CA PHE A 48 12.43 -2.51 2.22
C PHE A 48 13.85 -2.02 2.03
N ARG A 49 14.33 -2.04 0.79
CA ARG A 49 15.72 -1.70 0.44
C ARG A 49 15.77 -0.96 -0.87
N LEU A 50 16.61 0.06 -0.92
CA LEU A 50 16.90 0.81 -2.13
C LEU A 50 18.40 1.10 -2.21
N GLN A 51 19.04 0.70 -3.31
CA GLN A 51 20.41 1.11 -3.58
C GLN A 51 20.39 2.50 -4.19
N ALA A 52 21.21 3.40 -3.67
CA ALA A 52 21.21 4.80 -4.08
C ALA A 52 22.62 5.32 -4.38
N HIS A 53 22.70 6.38 -5.19
CA HIS A 53 23.97 7.05 -5.46
C HIS A 53 24.55 7.65 -4.17
N PRO A 54 25.88 7.75 -4.01
CA PRO A 54 26.50 8.30 -2.81
C PRO A 54 26.05 9.72 -2.43
N ASP A 55 25.60 10.51 -3.42
CA ASP A 55 25.11 11.89 -3.25
C ASP A 55 23.72 11.98 -2.61
N VAL A 56 22.98 10.87 -2.55
CA VAL A 56 21.68 10.79 -1.88
C VAL A 56 21.88 10.93 -0.38
N ARG A 57 21.12 11.84 0.23
CA ARG A 57 21.24 12.18 1.65
C ARG A 57 20.21 11.42 2.47
N GLU A 58 18.97 11.38 2.01
CA GLU A 58 17.89 10.70 2.69
C GLU A 58 16.90 10.06 1.73
N ILE A 59 16.30 8.96 2.19
CA ILE A 59 15.20 8.29 1.50
C ILE A 59 14.11 8.04 2.52
N ALA A 60 12.89 8.46 2.19
CA ALA A 60 11.69 8.12 2.95
C ALA A 60 10.89 7.04 2.21
N LEU A 61 10.43 6.04 2.96
CA LEU A 61 9.48 5.05 2.48
C LEU A 61 8.06 5.60 2.68
N VAL A 62 7.31 5.72 1.59
CA VAL A 62 5.98 6.33 1.60
C VAL A 62 4.97 5.33 1.05
N GLY A 63 3.90 5.02 1.76
CA GLY A 63 2.92 4.05 1.28
C GLY A 63 1.66 3.95 2.14
N GLU A 64 0.78 3.01 1.80
CA GLU A 64 -0.52 2.88 2.47
C GLU A 64 -0.40 2.59 3.98
N PHE A 65 0.64 1.85 4.39
CA PHE A 65 0.88 1.51 5.80
C PHE A 65 1.24 2.71 6.68
N ASN A 66 1.72 3.82 6.11
CA ASN A 66 1.99 5.06 6.84
C ASN A 66 1.11 6.24 6.38
N GLY A 67 0.02 5.94 5.67
CA GLY A 67 -0.91 6.95 5.18
C GLY A 67 -0.28 7.91 4.16
N TRP A 68 0.69 7.43 3.38
CA TRP A 68 1.46 8.22 2.41
C TRP A 68 2.24 9.40 3.04
N SER A 69 2.66 9.26 4.30
CA SER A 69 3.48 10.25 4.97
C SER A 69 4.93 10.21 4.49
N GLN A 70 5.44 11.37 4.08
CA GLN A 70 6.82 11.57 3.63
C GLN A 70 7.82 11.64 4.79
N GLU A 71 7.35 11.84 6.01
CA GLU A 71 8.19 12.07 7.19
C GLU A 71 8.16 10.90 8.17
N ALA A 72 7.15 10.03 8.09
CA ALA A 72 6.93 8.99 9.08
C ALA A 72 8.00 7.89 9.06
N HIS A 73 8.46 7.47 7.89
CA HIS A 73 9.36 6.33 7.72
C HIS A 73 10.62 6.72 6.92
N ARG A 74 11.58 7.38 7.58
CA ARG A 74 12.92 7.60 7.00
C ARG A 74 13.74 6.32 7.07
N MET A 75 14.46 6.00 6.00
CA MET A 75 15.28 4.80 5.89
C MET A 75 16.67 5.03 6.50
N GLU A 76 17.26 3.98 7.05
CA GLU A 76 18.64 4.02 7.54
C GLU A 76 19.62 3.69 6.41
N ARG A 77 20.72 4.43 6.32
CA ARG A 77 21.75 4.23 5.30
C ARG A 77 22.84 3.29 5.80
N THR A 78 23.01 2.16 5.11
CA THR A 78 24.08 1.17 5.31
C THR A 78 24.94 1.11 4.04
N GLY A 79 26.03 1.90 3.99
CA GLY A 79 26.87 2.00 2.79
C GLY A 79 26.13 2.69 1.64
N ASP A 80 25.94 1.98 0.53
CA ASP A 80 25.19 2.44 -0.66
C ASP A 80 23.72 1.99 -0.67
N ILE A 81 23.26 1.34 0.41
CA ILE A 81 21.91 0.81 0.54
C ILE A 81 21.17 1.59 1.63
N PHE A 82 19.95 2.00 1.35
CA PHE A 82 19.00 2.48 2.33
C PHE A 82 18.04 1.33 2.67
N GLU A 83 17.81 1.08 3.96
CA GLU A 83 16.91 0.03 4.40
C GLU A 83 15.99 0.45 5.56
N ILE A 84 14.81 -0.16 5.61
CA ILE A 84 13.87 -0.03 6.74
C ILE A 84 13.04 -1.30 6.85
N THR A 85 12.79 -1.73 8.08
CA THR A 85 11.89 -2.85 8.37
C THR A 85 10.55 -2.32 8.86
N VAL A 86 9.46 -2.69 8.20
CA VAL A 86 8.10 -2.27 8.56
C VAL A 86 7.24 -3.49 8.87
N PRO A 87 6.57 -3.55 10.03
CA PRO A 87 5.61 -4.60 10.33
C PRO A 87 4.33 -4.40 9.51
N LEU A 88 4.02 -5.35 8.63
CA LEU A 88 2.85 -5.32 7.74
C LEU A 88 1.96 -6.54 7.97
N GLU A 89 0.64 -6.40 7.82
CA GLU A 89 -0.30 -7.51 7.99
C GLU A 89 -0.15 -8.49 6.82
N ARG A 90 -0.07 -9.78 7.15
CA ARG A 90 -0.02 -10.85 6.15
C ARG A 90 -1.34 -10.99 5.38
N GLY A 91 -1.24 -11.45 4.13
CA GLY A 91 -2.36 -11.65 3.23
C GLY A 91 -2.88 -10.37 2.58
N ARG A 92 -2.14 -9.26 2.68
CA ARG A 92 -2.49 -7.96 2.11
C ARG A 92 -1.44 -7.53 1.08
N SER A 93 -1.86 -6.66 0.17
CA SER A 93 -0.95 -5.93 -0.71
C SER A 93 -0.94 -4.47 -0.29
N TYR A 94 0.23 -3.86 -0.32
CA TYR A 94 0.45 -2.46 0.06
C TYR A 94 1.12 -1.73 -1.09
N ARG A 95 0.60 -0.55 -1.42
CA ARG A 95 1.25 0.37 -2.35
C ARG A 95 2.27 1.24 -1.64
N TYR A 96 3.40 1.48 -2.29
CA TYR A 96 4.47 2.31 -1.77
C TYR A 96 5.36 2.90 -2.87
N ARG A 97 6.14 3.91 -2.49
CA ARG A 97 7.22 4.52 -3.27
C ARG A 97 8.33 5.01 -2.34
N TYR A 98 9.52 5.22 -2.89
CA TYR A 98 10.63 5.87 -2.21
C TYR A 98 10.68 7.35 -2.58
N LEU A 99 10.80 8.22 -1.58
CA LEU A 99 11.01 9.65 -1.76
C LEU A 99 12.46 9.98 -1.42
N VAL A 100 13.26 10.25 -2.45
CA VAL A 100 14.69 10.55 -2.38
C VAL A 100 14.88 12.06 -2.23
N ASP A 101 15.63 12.47 -1.21
CA ASP A 101 15.96 13.86 -0.86
C ASP A 101 14.74 14.81 -0.85
N GLY A 102 13.56 14.27 -0.49
CA GLY A 102 12.29 14.99 -0.41
C GLY A 102 11.71 15.47 -1.74
N GLN A 103 12.30 15.11 -2.88
CA GLN A 103 11.96 15.71 -4.18
C GLN A 103 11.78 14.69 -5.31
N HIS A 104 12.45 13.54 -5.24
CA HIS A 104 12.47 12.56 -6.32
C HIS A 104 11.71 11.31 -5.91
N TRP A 105 10.70 10.94 -6.69
CA TRP A 105 9.92 9.73 -6.47
C TRP A 105 10.49 8.55 -7.25
N GLU A 106 10.89 7.51 -6.54
CA GLU A 106 11.46 6.30 -7.11
C GLU A 106 10.59 5.07 -6.79
N ASN A 107 10.46 4.19 -7.77
CA ASN A 107 9.79 2.91 -7.61
C ASN A 107 10.81 1.84 -7.26
N ASP A 108 10.38 0.88 -6.46
CA ASP A 108 11.18 -0.30 -6.16
C ASP A 108 11.23 -1.23 -7.37
N TRP A 109 12.39 -1.39 -7.99
CA TRP A 109 12.59 -2.32 -9.11
C TRP A 109 12.40 -3.79 -8.72
N ASN A 110 12.48 -4.08 -7.42
CA ASN A 110 12.30 -5.40 -6.84
C ASN A 110 10.91 -5.53 -6.16
N ALA A 111 9.95 -4.66 -6.49
CA ALA A 111 8.57 -4.79 -6.06
C ALA A 111 7.92 -6.09 -6.58
N ASP A 112 6.90 -6.57 -5.86
CA ASP A 112 6.11 -7.73 -6.30
C ASP A 112 5.19 -7.39 -7.48
N GLY A 113 4.93 -6.09 -7.70
CA GLY A 113 4.17 -5.58 -8.85
C GLY A 113 4.11 -4.06 -8.90
N TYR A 114 3.38 -3.54 -9.89
CA TYR A 114 3.16 -2.12 -10.10
C TYR A 114 1.69 -1.85 -10.43
N VAL A 115 1.15 -0.76 -9.90
CA VAL A 115 -0.24 -0.35 -10.15
C VAL A 115 -0.26 1.12 -10.60
N PRO A 116 -1.00 1.46 -11.67
CA PRO A 116 -1.09 2.84 -12.14
C PRO A 116 -1.72 3.75 -11.09
N ASN A 117 -1.15 4.94 -10.93
CA ASN A 117 -1.61 5.97 -10.03
C ASN A 117 -2.28 7.15 -10.78
N GLU A 118 -2.92 8.03 -10.03
CA GLU A 118 -3.67 9.19 -10.56
C GLU A 118 -2.78 10.26 -11.22
N PHE A 119 -1.46 10.16 -11.08
CA PHE A 119 -0.48 11.10 -11.60
C PHE A 119 0.15 10.64 -12.93
N GLY A 120 -0.36 9.55 -13.52
CA GLY A 120 0.15 9.01 -14.79
C GLY A 120 1.48 8.26 -14.65
N SER A 121 1.83 7.87 -13.43
CA SER A 121 2.96 6.99 -13.08
C SER A 121 2.43 5.70 -12.46
N ASP A 122 3.31 4.78 -12.08
CA ASP A 122 2.95 3.61 -11.27
C ASP A 122 3.43 3.74 -9.82
N ASP A 123 2.73 3.07 -8.91
CA ASP A 123 3.14 2.82 -7.53
C ASP A 123 3.65 1.37 -7.41
N SER A 124 4.69 1.16 -6.59
CA SER A 124 5.20 -0.18 -6.31
C SER A 124 4.24 -0.91 -5.37
N VAL A 125 4.06 -2.21 -5.60
CA VAL A 125 3.21 -3.08 -4.79
C VAL A 125 4.06 -4.10 -4.05
N ARG A 126 3.85 -4.21 -2.74
CA ARG A 126 4.42 -5.24 -1.87
C ARG A 126 3.32 -6.19 -1.43
N VAL A 127 3.48 -7.49 -1.68
CA VAL A 127 2.58 -8.54 -1.17
C VAL A 127 3.21 -9.15 0.07
N VAL A 128 2.41 -9.27 1.14
CA VAL A 128 2.86 -9.69 2.48
C VAL A 128 2.21 -10.99 2.90
#